data_AF-A0A812HBJ5-F1
#
_entry.id   AF-A0A812HBJ5-F1
#
_cell.length_a   1.000
_cell.length_b   1.000
_cell.length_c   1.000
_cell.angle_alpha   90.00
_cell.angle_beta   90.00
_cell.angle_gamma   90.00
#
_symmetry.space_group_name_H-M   'P 1'
#
loop_
_entity.id
_entity.type
_entity.pdbx_description
1 polymer ?
#
loop_
_entity_poly.entity_id
_entity_poly.type
_entity_poly.pdbx_seq_one_letter_code
_entity_poly.pdbx_strand_id
1 'polypeptide(L)'
;MRLPDALRRAVRGATTPVSPKARKSLSELLAAHVLRSVHALATEQVNVFAHSLSIRTLRYGFYLHVYADPAAVIYQVRQVKKFFPNSPIYVMSDGGLDFTKLCAEEGCTFVLCPPANDRWHPWPFFRRLWDAANSLEVKYIVMLEPDNTIHGYPKRPPGADLGGLFVQGRSFGLVRYVEKLAQQRSPGFKWSKMSMSSGLCGGAYFRREAVLDALSDENMMKLDWNYLGDRLSKEIFSSDFAMQYAFAARGWRIEPWEETAQMDKHPDEPLTGAKDAAFRHYCACYPGGKPTYNMKVAKADERLFRNGGYQMTSGPYSASVCQVCYNSSRYLQLWGSARCTNSIPFQLSEKLLKRHHPDLETKPCNLDWLCETGKMRGPGVDVSAPTPSIDPQAKYLMVEQPSASCPPGTKSLESVGECKAAAAKLQHSLAYEDEIYQENDPRGCVFRAPDNDMYFNDAEEGRENSARRLVCRVES
;
A
#
# COMPACT_ATOMS: atom_id res chain seq x y z
N MET A 1 -7.02 -39.07 -13.34
CA MET A 1 -5.68 -39.38 -12.78
C MET A 1 -4.96 -40.33 -13.71
N ARG A 2 -3.83 -39.92 -14.30
CA ARG A 2 -2.93 -40.85 -15.00
C ARG A 2 -2.03 -41.50 -13.95
N LEU A 3 -1.94 -42.83 -13.93
CA LEU A 3 -1.00 -43.56 -13.07
C LEU A 3 0.44 -43.09 -13.34
N PRO A 4 1.27 -42.86 -12.30
CA PRO A 4 2.67 -42.49 -12.48
C PRO A 4 3.40 -43.48 -13.39
N ASP A 5 4.23 -42.98 -14.31
CA ASP A 5 4.90 -43.82 -15.32
C ASP A 5 5.81 -44.90 -14.71
N ALA A 6 6.26 -44.72 -13.47
CA ALA A 6 6.98 -45.75 -12.70
C ALA A 6 6.14 -47.01 -12.43
N LEU A 7 4.84 -46.86 -12.14
CA LEU A 7 3.94 -48.00 -11.90
C LEU A 7 3.60 -48.74 -13.21
N ARG A 8 3.51 -48.01 -14.32
CA ARG A 8 3.26 -48.61 -15.65
C ARG A 8 4.42 -49.49 -16.12
N ARG A 9 5.67 -49.11 -15.81
CA ARG A 9 6.85 -49.92 -16.12
C ARG A 9 6.91 -51.19 -15.29
N ALA A 10 6.52 -51.14 -14.01
CA ALA A 10 6.49 -52.31 -13.14
C ALA A 10 5.48 -53.40 -13.58
N VAL A 11 4.35 -52.99 -14.17
CA VAL A 11 3.31 -53.95 -14.64
C VAL A 11 3.66 -54.59 -15.99
N ARG A 12 4.47 -53.94 -16.82
CA ARG A 12 4.82 -54.46 -18.17
C ARG A 12 6.00 -55.44 -18.20
N GLY A 13 6.75 -55.61 -17.10
CA GLY A 13 7.96 -56.44 -17.07
C GLY A 13 7.85 -57.81 -16.38
N ALA A 14 6.70 -58.15 -15.76
CA ALA A 14 6.57 -59.37 -14.97
C ALA A 14 5.94 -60.51 -15.78
N THR A 15 6.76 -61.44 -16.28
CA THR A 15 6.31 -62.67 -16.98
C THR A 15 6.02 -63.84 -16.04
N THR A 16 6.18 -63.67 -14.73
CA THR A 16 5.93 -64.72 -13.73
C THR A 16 4.57 -64.56 -13.05
N PRO A 17 3.81 -65.66 -12.85
CA PRO A 17 2.51 -65.61 -12.20
C PRO A 17 2.64 -65.18 -10.74
N VAL A 18 2.21 -63.95 -10.46
CA VAL A 18 2.17 -63.38 -9.11
C VAL A 18 1.22 -64.22 -8.24
N SER A 19 1.72 -64.69 -7.09
CA SER A 19 0.94 -65.54 -6.18
C SER A 19 -0.33 -64.82 -5.67
N PRO A 20 -1.41 -65.55 -5.35
CA PRO A 20 -2.66 -64.96 -4.84
C PRO A 20 -2.44 -64.06 -3.61
N LYS A 21 -1.47 -64.40 -2.76
CA LYS A 21 -1.13 -63.65 -1.55
C LYS A 21 -0.51 -62.27 -1.88
N ALA A 22 0.34 -62.20 -2.91
CA ALA A 22 0.93 -60.95 -3.37
C ALA A 22 -0.09 -60.04 -4.08
N ARG A 23 -1.07 -60.60 -4.80
CA ARG A 23 -2.18 -59.82 -5.38
C ARG A 23 -3.06 -59.17 -4.30
N LYS A 24 -3.37 -59.89 -3.23
CA LYS A 24 -4.14 -59.35 -2.09
C LYS A 24 -3.40 -58.18 -1.43
N SER A 25 -2.12 -58.35 -1.11
CA SER A 25 -1.29 -57.30 -0.51
C SER A 25 -1.17 -56.05 -1.40
N LEU A 26 -1.00 -56.22 -2.71
CA LEU A 26 -0.94 -55.09 -3.63
C LEU A 26 -2.29 -54.35 -3.75
N SER A 27 -3.42 -55.08 -3.73
CA SER A 27 -4.75 -54.47 -3.73
C SER A 27 -5.04 -53.67 -2.45
N GLU A 28 -4.60 -54.16 -1.29
CA GLU A 28 -4.74 -53.47 0.00
C GLU A 28 -3.86 -52.19 0.05
N LEU A 29 -2.64 -52.24 -0.48
CA LEU A 29 -1.74 -51.08 -0.59
C LEU A 29 -2.28 -50.01 -1.54
N LEU A 30 -2.83 -50.40 -2.70
CA LEU A 30 -3.46 -49.49 -3.65
C LEU A 30 -4.71 -48.83 -3.06
N ALA A 31 -5.56 -49.62 -2.37
CA ALA A 31 -6.74 -49.08 -1.70
C ALA A 31 -6.37 -48.07 -0.61
N ALA A 32 -5.35 -48.37 0.21
CA ALA A 32 -4.86 -47.44 1.23
C ALA A 32 -4.28 -46.15 0.64
N HIS A 33 -3.54 -46.24 -0.48
CA HIS A 33 -2.99 -45.06 -1.14
C HIS A 33 -4.09 -44.18 -1.75
N VAL A 34 -5.07 -44.78 -2.45
CA VAL A 34 -6.22 -44.06 -3.00
C VAL A 34 -7.03 -43.39 -1.89
N LEU A 35 -7.26 -44.08 -0.77
CA LEU A 35 -7.99 -43.50 0.37
C LEU A 35 -7.25 -42.29 0.96
N ARG A 36 -5.92 -42.35 1.09
CA ARG A 36 -5.09 -41.22 1.55
C ARG A 36 -5.11 -40.05 0.57
N SER A 37 -5.00 -40.31 -0.73
CA SER A 37 -5.06 -39.27 -1.75
C SER A 37 -6.43 -38.60 -1.83
N VAL A 38 -7.52 -39.37 -1.71
CA VAL A 38 -8.89 -38.84 -1.65
C VAL A 38 -9.10 -38.02 -0.38
N HIS A 39 -8.58 -38.46 0.77
CA HIS A 39 -8.69 -37.71 2.01
C HIS A 39 -7.87 -36.42 2.00
N ALA A 40 -6.67 -36.42 1.39
CA ALA A 40 -5.86 -35.22 1.20
C ALA A 40 -6.57 -34.20 0.29
N LEU A 41 -7.10 -34.65 -0.86
CA LEU A 41 -7.86 -33.81 -1.78
C LEU A 41 -9.16 -33.28 -1.16
N ALA A 42 -9.86 -34.11 -0.38
CA ALA A 42 -11.06 -33.68 0.33
C ALA A 42 -10.74 -32.65 1.42
N THR A 43 -9.65 -32.85 2.17
CA THR A 43 -9.19 -31.88 3.19
C THR A 43 -8.77 -30.56 2.55
N GLU A 44 -8.09 -30.61 1.42
CA GLU A 44 -7.68 -29.42 0.66
C GLU A 44 -8.89 -28.68 0.09
N GLN A 45 -9.87 -29.38 -0.51
CA GLN A 45 -11.10 -28.76 -1.01
C GLN A 45 -11.97 -28.19 0.12
N VAL A 46 -12.10 -28.88 1.25
CA VAL A 46 -12.84 -28.38 2.42
C VAL A 46 -12.15 -27.13 3.00
N ASN A 47 -10.82 -27.09 3.04
CA ASN A 47 -10.08 -25.91 3.48
C ASN A 47 -10.25 -24.73 2.50
N VAL A 48 -10.21 -24.97 1.18
CA VAL A 48 -10.47 -23.93 0.17
C VAL A 48 -11.90 -23.41 0.27
N PHE A 49 -12.89 -24.29 0.48
CA PHE A 49 -14.30 -23.90 0.63
C PHE A 49 -14.55 -23.14 1.94
N ALA A 50 -13.98 -23.60 3.05
CA ALA A 50 -14.06 -22.92 4.35
C ALA A 50 -13.36 -21.55 4.32
N HIS A 51 -12.21 -21.46 3.65
CA HIS A 51 -11.50 -20.19 3.45
C HIS A 51 -12.28 -19.25 2.52
N SER A 52 -12.91 -19.77 1.47
CA SER A 52 -13.77 -18.99 0.55
C SER A 52 -15.05 -18.48 1.22
N LEU A 53 -15.71 -19.31 2.05
CA LEU A 53 -16.86 -18.89 2.85
C LEU A 53 -16.46 -17.90 3.94
N SER A 54 -15.29 -18.06 4.56
CA SER A 54 -14.75 -17.13 5.55
C SER A 54 -14.43 -15.77 4.91
N ILE A 55 -13.76 -15.73 3.75
CA ILE A 55 -13.45 -14.48 3.02
C ILE A 55 -14.73 -13.72 2.64
N ARG A 56 -15.80 -14.42 2.25
CA ARG A 56 -17.09 -13.78 1.92
C ARG A 56 -17.81 -13.17 3.13
N THR A 57 -17.34 -13.39 4.37
CA THR A 57 -17.90 -12.80 5.59
C THR A 57 -17.08 -11.64 6.16
N LEU A 58 -15.84 -11.41 5.71
CA LEU A 58 -15.00 -10.33 6.21
C LEU A 58 -15.40 -8.99 5.60
N ARG A 59 -16.36 -8.35 6.27
CA ARG A 59 -16.91 -7.07 5.83
C ARG A 59 -15.94 -5.90 6.03
N TYR A 60 -15.19 -5.90 7.14
CA TYR A 60 -14.32 -4.79 7.54
C TYR A 60 -12.88 -5.26 7.75
N GLY A 61 -11.93 -4.49 7.23
CA GLY A 61 -10.51 -4.54 7.57
C GLY A 61 -10.08 -3.17 8.09
N PHE A 62 -8.96 -3.12 8.80
CA PHE A 62 -8.53 -1.91 9.49
C PHE A 62 -7.16 -1.45 9.00
N TYR A 63 -7.06 -0.19 8.61
CA TYR A 63 -5.81 0.46 8.24
C TYR A 63 -5.42 1.45 9.35
N LEU A 64 -4.31 1.20 10.04
CA LEU A 64 -3.78 2.08 11.08
C LEU A 64 -2.62 2.88 10.50
N HIS A 65 -2.81 4.19 10.38
CA HIS A 65 -1.79 5.14 9.98
C HIS A 65 -1.08 5.69 11.23
N VAL A 66 0.21 5.38 11.41
CA VAL A 66 0.90 5.62 12.70
C VAL A 66 2.27 6.27 12.54
N TYR A 67 2.79 6.85 13.64
CA TYR A 67 4.13 7.42 13.70
C TYR A 67 4.86 7.06 15.00
N ALA A 68 4.65 7.79 16.10
CA ALA A 68 5.52 7.74 17.28
C ALA A 68 4.82 7.46 18.62
N ASP A 69 3.58 6.96 18.61
CA ASP A 69 2.74 6.83 19.81
C ASP A 69 2.43 5.35 20.14
N PRO A 70 3.39 4.59 20.70
CA PRO A 70 3.28 3.14 20.80
C PRO A 70 2.12 2.69 21.68
N ALA A 71 1.84 3.38 22.78
CA ALA A 71 0.72 3.04 23.65
C ALA A 71 -0.64 3.16 22.93
N ALA A 72 -0.81 4.21 22.12
CA ALA A 72 -2.02 4.42 21.32
C ALA A 72 -2.18 3.31 20.26
N VAL A 73 -1.11 2.98 19.54
CA VAL A 73 -1.13 1.93 18.50
C VAL A 73 -1.47 0.56 19.08
N ILE A 74 -0.79 0.17 20.17
CA ILE A 74 -1.04 -1.12 20.85
C ILE A 74 -2.48 -1.19 21.36
N TYR A 75 -2.96 -0.12 21.98
CA TYR A 75 -4.34 -0.03 22.44
C TYR A 75 -5.33 -0.22 21.29
N GLN A 76 -5.12 0.47 20.16
CA GLN A 76 -6.03 0.38 19.02
C GLN A 76 -6.05 -1.00 18.37
N VAL A 77 -4.89 -1.62 18.16
CA VAL A 77 -4.82 -2.99 17.63
C VAL A 77 -5.63 -3.94 18.51
N ARG A 78 -5.47 -3.85 19.84
CA ARG A 78 -6.23 -4.66 20.79
C ARG A 78 -7.72 -4.31 20.83
N GLN A 79 -8.10 -3.04 20.68
CA GLN A 79 -9.53 -2.67 20.55
C GLN A 79 -10.14 -3.24 19.27
N VAL A 80 -9.43 -3.21 18.15
CA VAL A 80 -9.89 -3.86 16.91
C VAL A 80 -10.05 -5.36 17.16
N LYS A 81 -9.10 -6.05 17.79
CA LYS A 81 -9.25 -7.49 18.09
C LYS A 81 -10.41 -7.78 19.05
N LYS A 82 -10.65 -6.93 20.04
CA LYS A 82 -11.79 -7.05 20.96
C LYS A 82 -13.12 -6.95 20.23
N PHE A 83 -13.28 -5.95 19.35
CA PHE A 83 -14.54 -5.68 18.67
C PHE A 83 -14.64 -6.28 17.27
N PHE A 84 -13.59 -6.85 16.71
CA PHE A 84 -13.53 -7.41 15.35
C PHE A 84 -12.46 -8.52 15.30
N PRO A 85 -12.62 -9.62 16.05
CA PRO A 85 -11.57 -10.61 16.26
C PRO A 85 -11.03 -11.24 14.96
N ASN A 86 -11.88 -11.33 13.94
CA ASN A 86 -11.54 -11.94 12.65
C ASN A 86 -11.15 -10.92 11.57
N SER A 87 -11.22 -9.62 11.85
CA SER A 87 -10.90 -8.60 10.85
C SER A 87 -9.38 -8.49 10.66
N PRO A 88 -8.91 -8.41 9.41
CA PRO A 88 -7.50 -8.16 9.14
C PRO A 88 -7.15 -6.71 9.50
N ILE A 89 -5.91 -6.52 9.95
CA ILE A 89 -5.38 -5.23 10.39
C ILE A 89 -4.07 -4.99 9.63
N TYR A 90 -3.93 -3.80 9.05
CA TYR A 90 -2.73 -3.34 8.38
C TYR A 90 -2.22 -2.10 9.11
N VAL A 91 -1.06 -2.22 9.75
CA VAL A 91 -0.40 -1.15 10.49
C VAL A 91 0.73 -0.59 9.64
N MET A 92 0.70 0.71 9.37
CA MET A 92 1.71 1.39 8.56
C MET A 92 2.32 2.55 9.33
N SER A 93 3.64 2.55 9.46
CA SER A 93 4.39 3.62 10.15
C SER A 93 5.11 4.54 9.16
N ASP A 94 4.88 5.86 9.27
CA ASP A 94 5.54 6.89 8.44
C ASP A 94 6.94 7.26 8.96
N GLY A 95 7.87 6.32 8.91
CA GLY A 95 9.23 6.51 9.39
C GLY A 95 9.37 6.60 10.90
N GLY A 96 8.30 6.26 11.63
CA GLY A 96 8.26 6.29 13.09
C GLY A 96 8.74 4.98 13.72
N LEU A 97 7.92 4.39 14.58
CA LEU A 97 8.26 3.17 15.29
C LEU A 97 8.02 1.92 14.43
N ASP A 98 8.81 0.88 14.69
CA ASP A 98 8.66 -0.47 14.14
C ASP A 98 7.77 -1.31 15.07
N PHE A 99 6.61 -1.74 14.55
CA PHE A 99 5.61 -2.56 15.23
C PHE A 99 5.58 -4.02 14.75
N THR A 100 6.66 -4.53 14.15
CA THR A 100 6.73 -5.92 13.67
C THR A 100 6.40 -6.92 14.78
N LYS A 101 6.91 -6.70 16.00
CA LYS A 101 6.66 -7.59 17.14
C LYS A 101 5.21 -7.54 17.63
N LEU A 102 4.61 -6.35 17.69
CA LEU A 102 3.18 -6.20 17.96
C LEU A 102 2.36 -7.01 16.95
N CYS A 103 2.64 -6.86 15.65
CA CYS A 103 1.85 -7.53 14.63
C CYS A 103 2.08 -9.03 14.53
N ALA A 104 3.28 -9.51 14.87
CA ALA A 104 3.52 -10.95 15.03
C ALA A 104 2.68 -11.54 16.18
N GLU A 105 2.51 -10.78 17.28
CA GLU A 105 1.76 -11.24 18.45
C GLU A 105 0.24 -11.14 18.26
N GLU A 106 -0.23 -10.02 17.72
CA GLU A 106 -1.67 -9.75 17.56
C GLU A 106 -2.22 -10.22 16.21
N GLY A 107 -1.40 -10.82 15.33
CA GLY A 107 -1.84 -11.28 14.01
C GLY A 107 -2.33 -10.14 13.12
N CYS A 108 -1.45 -9.18 12.85
CA CYS A 108 -1.64 -8.11 11.87
C CYS A 108 -0.52 -8.05 10.84
N THR A 109 -0.72 -7.27 9.78
CA THR A 109 0.34 -6.94 8.80
C THR A 109 0.97 -5.64 9.23
N PHE A 110 2.31 -5.59 9.31
CA PHE A 110 3.04 -4.36 9.58
C PHE A 110 3.93 -3.97 8.39
N VAL A 111 3.91 -2.68 8.05
CA VAL A 111 4.85 -2.08 7.10
C VAL A 111 5.45 -0.82 7.70
N LEU A 112 6.78 -0.82 7.80
CA LEU A 112 7.57 0.35 8.09
C LEU A 112 7.93 1.05 6.78
N CYS A 113 7.42 2.26 6.58
CA CYS A 113 7.70 3.08 5.40
C CYS A 113 8.75 4.16 5.75
N PRO A 114 9.63 4.56 4.82
CA PRO A 114 10.50 5.71 5.04
C PRO A 114 9.69 6.99 5.27
N PRO A 115 10.17 7.92 6.12
CA PRO A 115 9.43 9.11 6.49
C PRO A 115 9.16 9.97 5.25
N ALA A 116 7.90 10.33 5.08
CA ALA A 116 7.43 11.20 4.01
C ALA A 116 6.53 12.33 4.51
N ASN A 117 6.24 12.39 5.81
CA ASN A 117 5.30 13.32 6.44
C ASN A 117 3.95 13.33 5.71
N ASP A 118 3.43 12.13 5.48
CA ASP A 118 2.33 11.87 4.56
C ASP A 118 0.97 12.43 5.04
N ARG A 119 0.87 12.80 6.31
CA ARG A 119 -0.23 13.65 6.85
C ARG A 119 -0.43 14.95 6.07
N TRP A 120 0.68 15.53 5.59
CA TRP A 120 0.71 16.82 4.88
C TRP A 120 1.08 16.67 3.41
N HIS A 121 1.29 15.44 2.94
CA HIS A 121 1.66 15.12 1.58
C HIS A 121 0.78 13.98 1.06
N PRO A 122 -0.16 14.28 0.16
CA PRO A 122 -1.24 13.36 -0.11
C PRO A 122 -0.74 12.13 -0.89
N TRP A 123 0.32 12.29 -1.70
CA TRP A 123 0.90 11.23 -2.53
C TRP A 123 1.35 9.99 -1.72
N PRO A 124 2.38 10.07 -0.84
CA PRO A 124 2.76 8.91 -0.04
C PRO A 124 1.58 8.31 0.72
N PHE A 125 0.70 9.14 1.27
CA PHE A 125 -0.47 8.69 2.02
C PHE A 125 -1.40 7.84 1.15
N PHE A 126 -1.74 8.33 -0.05
CA PHE A 126 -2.59 7.61 -1.00
C PHE A 126 -1.99 6.28 -1.40
N ARG A 127 -0.68 6.25 -1.69
CA ARG A 127 0.02 5.00 -2.01
C ARG A 127 -0.10 4.00 -0.87
N ARG A 128 0.11 4.45 0.38
CA ARG A 128 0.10 3.56 1.56
C ARG A 128 -1.29 3.04 1.88
N LEU A 129 -2.32 3.87 1.74
CA LEU A 129 -3.72 3.43 1.84
C LEU A 129 -4.09 2.48 0.69
N TRP A 130 -3.57 2.70 -0.52
CA TRP A 130 -3.73 1.78 -1.65
C TRP A 130 -3.05 0.42 -1.39
N ASP A 131 -1.81 0.41 -0.88
CA ASP A 131 -1.10 -0.82 -0.53
C ASP A 131 -1.84 -1.61 0.57
N ALA A 132 -2.37 -0.90 1.59
CA ALA A 132 -3.22 -1.50 2.61
C ALA A 132 -4.50 -2.09 2.03
N ALA A 133 -5.17 -1.36 1.11
CA ALA A 133 -6.36 -1.86 0.43
C ALA A 133 -6.08 -3.10 -0.40
N ASN A 134 -4.92 -3.15 -1.07
CA ASN A 134 -4.51 -4.32 -1.81
C ASN A 134 -4.34 -5.53 -0.89
N SER A 135 -3.69 -5.35 0.27
CA SER A 135 -3.40 -6.39 1.25
C SER A 135 -4.60 -6.92 2.04
N LEU A 136 -5.59 -6.08 2.36
CA LEU A 136 -6.64 -6.45 3.34
C LEU A 136 -7.73 -7.37 2.77
N GLU A 137 -7.94 -7.41 1.45
CA GLU A 137 -8.94 -8.25 0.77
C GLU A 137 -10.38 -8.21 1.35
N VAL A 138 -10.77 -7.07 1.94
CA VAL A 138 -12.08 -6.85 2.56
C VAL A 138 -13.04 -6.04 1.68
N LYS A 139 -14.32 -5.99 2.04
CA LYS A 139 -15.29 -5.10 1.37
C LYS A 139 -15.07 -3.63 1.73
N TYR A 140 -14.90 -3.33 3.02
CA TYR A 140 -14.70 -1.99 3.53
C TYR A 140 -13.44 -1.92 4.40
N ILE A 141 -12.69 -0.85 4.27
CA ILE A 141 -11.53 -0.53 5.08
C ILE A 141 -11.94 0.58 6.03
N VAL A 142 -11.71 0.42 7.32
CA VAL A 142 -11.84 1.50 8.30
C VAL A 142 -10.45 2.03 8.57
N MET A 143 -10.24 3.31 8.31
CA MET A 143 -8.99 3.99 8.62
C MET A 143 -9.01 4.44 10.08
N LEU A 144 -7.93 4.17 10.80
CA LEU A 144 -7.74 4.61 12.16
C LEU A 144 -6.43 5.40 12.26
N GLU A 145 -6.50 6.53 12.92
CA GLU A 145 -5.37 7.33 13.38
C GLU A 145 -5.23 7.14 14.89
N PRO A 146 -4.06 7.40 15.50
CA PRO A 146 -3.85 7.17 16.93
C PRO A 146 -4.83 7.90 17.83
N ASP A 147 -5.54 8.95 17.37
CA ASP A 147 -6.57 9.68 18.12
C ASP A 147 -7.99 9.09 18.05
N ASN A 148 -8.18 7.95 17.39
CA ASN A 148 -9.47 7.27 17.39
C ASN A 148 -9.67 6.37 18.60
N THR A 149 -10.93 6.22 19.03
CA THR A 149 -11.36 5.15 19.94
C THR A 149 -12.53 4.35 19.35
N ILE A 150 -12.60 3.07 19.73
CA ILE A 150 -13.58 2.10 19.23
C ILE A 150 -14.50 1.72 20.39
N HIS A 151 -15.82 1.85 20.18
CA HIS A 151 -16.85 1.68 21.22
C HIS A 151 -17.79 0.50 20.95
N GLY A 152 -17.66 -0.15 19.79
CA GLY A 152 -18.50 -1.28 19.43
C GLY A 152 -18.42 -1.64 17.95
N TYR A 153 -19.31 -2.54 17.54
CA TYR A 153 -19.56 -2.81 16.13
C TYR A 153 -20.45 -1.72 15.51
N PRO A 154 -20.22 -1.36 14.23
CA PRO A 154 -21.12 -0.54 13.44
C PRO A 154 -22.56 -1.06 13.49
N LYS A 155 -23.47 -0.24 14.01
CA LYS A 155 -24.91 -0.56 14.04
C LYS A 155 -25.58 -0.21 12.72
N ARG A 156 -25.05 0.80 12.03
CA ARG A 156 -25.54 1.33 10.76
C ARG A 156 -24.56 0.95 9.65
N PRO A 157 -25.02 0.20 8.64
CA PRO A 157 -24.16 -0.21 7.54
C PRO A 157 -23.71 1.00 6.69
N PRO A 158 -22.52 0.95 6.07
CA PRO A 158 -22.13 1.83 4.98
C PRO A 158 -23.24 2.08 3.95
N GLY A 159 -23.67 3.34 3.84
CA GLY A 159 -24.70 3.78 2.89
C GLY A 159 -24.13 4.35 1.58
N ALA A 160 -22.82 4.55 1.48
CA ALA A 160 -22.13 5.10 0.32
C ALA A 160 -20.86 4.29 0.00
N ASP A 161 -20.07 4.73 -0.97
CA ASP A 161 -18.78 4.09 -1.26
C ASP A 161 -17.74 4.47 -0.22
N LEU A 162 -17.84 5.68 0.33
CA LEU A 162 -17.03 6.17 1.44
C LEU A 162 -17.90 6.90 2.45
N GLY A 163 -17.44 6.94 3.69
CA GLY A 163 -18.00 7.89 4.63
C GLY A 163 -17.18 8.14 5.87
N GLY A 164 -17.26 9.37 6.35
CA GLY A 164 -16.52 9.83 7.53
C GLY A 164 -17.32 10.85 8.33
N LEU A 165 -16.62 11.74 9.02
CA LEU A 165 -17.24 12.70 9.94
C LEU A 165 -18.09 13.73 9.21
N PHE A 166 -19.25 14.08 9.76
CA PHE A 166 -19.91 15.31 9.33
C PHE A 166 -19.18 16.52 9.92
N VAL A 167 -18.73 17.44 9.07
CA VAL A 167 -18.03 18.66 9.48
C VAL A 167 -18.94 19.87 9.22
N GLN A 168 -19.64 20.30 10.26
CA GLN A 168 -20.58 21.41 10.17
C GLN A 168 -19.88 22.69 9.69
N GLY A 169 -20.51 23.40 8.74
CA GLY A 169 -20.00 24.67 8.21
C GLY A 169 -18.81 24.53 7.25
N ARG A 170 -18.30 23.32 7.03
CA ARG A 170 -17.27 23.05 6.01
C ARG A 170 -17.95 22.58 4.72
N SER A 171 -17.49 23.13 3.60
CA SER A 171 -17.82 22.65 2.26
C SER A 171 -16.55 22.63 1.43
N PHE A 172 -16.26 21.49 0.81
CA PHE A 172 -15.25 21.43 -0.25
C PHE A 172 -15.67 22.31 -1.44
N GLY A 173 -14.67 22.85 -2.15
CA GLY A 173 -14.87 23.79 -3.26
C GLY A 173 -14.72 23.13 -4.63
N LEU A 174 -14.78 23.94 -5.69
CA LEU A 174 -14.47 23.52 -7.07
C LEU A 174 -15.36 22.37 -7.62
N VAL A 175 -16.63 22.33 -7.23
CA VAL A 175 -17.61 21.32 -7.67
C VAL A 175 -17.59 21.07 -9.18
N ARG A 176 -17.61 22.13 -9.99
CA ARG A 176 -17.61 22.00 -11.46
C ARG A 176 -16.37 21.28 -12.01
N TYR A 177 -15.21 21.51 -11.39
CA TYR A 177 -13.96 20.86 -11.78
C TYR A 177 -14.01 19.37 -11.47
N VAL A 178 -14.40 19.02 -10.24
CA VAL A 178 -14.50 17.63 -9.78
C VAL A 178 -15.57 16.86 -10.55
N GLU A 179 -16.77 17.43 -10.72
CA GLU A 179 -17.85 16.79 -11.48
C GLU A 179 -17.45 16.55 -12.94
N LYS A 180 -16.70 17.47 -13.57
CA LYS A 180 -16.18 17.30 -14.93
C LYS A 180 -15.28 16.07 -15.04
N LEU A 181 -14.35 15.89 -14.11
CA LEU A 181 -13.48 14.70 -14.09
C LEU A 181 -14.29 13.42 -13.83
N ALA A 182 -15.23 13.49 -12.89
CA ALA A 182 -16.07 12.37 -12.50
C ALA A 182 -16.90 11.81 -13.66
N GLN A 183 -17.33 12.66 -14.61
CA GLN A 183 -18.11 12.23 -15.77
C GLN A 183 -17.40 11.15 -16.61
N GLN A 184 -16.05 11.10 -16.60
CA GLN A 184 -15.29 10.11 -17.36
C GLN A 184 -15.54 8.68 -16.90
N ARG A 185 -15.80 8.49 -15.60
CA ARG A 185 -16.08 7.17 -15.00
C ARG A 185 -17.57 6.99 -14.68
N SER A 186 -18.22 8.04 -14.19
CA SER A 186 -19.59 8.00 -13.66
C SER A 186 -20.41 9.14 -14.27
N PRO A 187 -20.94 8.95 -15.50
CA PRO A 187 -21.83 9.92 -16.12
C PRO A 187 -23.04 10.23 -15.24
N GLY A 188 -23.34 11.51 -15.05
CA GLY A 188 -24.40 11.97 -14.15
C GLY A 188 -23.96 12.13 -12.69
N PHE A 189 -22.71 11.84 -12.34
CA PHE A 189 -22.22 12.07 -10.97
C PHE A 189 -22.40 13.52 -10.54
N LYS A 190 -22.87 13.70 -9.31
CA LYS A 190 -23.03 14.99 -8.63
C LYS A 190 -22.35 14.98 -7.28
N TRP A 191 -21.51 15.99 -7.04
CA TRP A 191 -20.84 16.13 -5.75
C TRP A 191 -21.74 16.93 -4.81
N SER A 192 -22.59 16.21 -4.10
CA SER A 192 -23.65 16.82 -3.31
C SER A 192 -23.09 17.68 -2.18
N LYS A 193 -23.92 18.61 -1.66
CA LYS A 193 -23.55 19.41 -0.48
C LYS A 193 -23.22 18.52 0.73
N MET A 194 -23.94 17.41 0.89
CA MET A 194 -23.71 16.47 1.98
C MET A 194 -22.34 15.78 1.82
N SER A 195 -22.01 15.33 0.61
CA SER A 195 -20.71 14.75 0.28
C SER A 195 -19.56 15.72 0.54
N MET A 196 -19.75 17.00 0.22
CA MET A 196 -18.78 18.08 0.48
C MET A 196 -18.65 18.48 1.95
N SER A 197 -19.50 17.96 2.85
CA SER A 197 -19.41 18.18 4.29
C SER A 197 -18.94 16.93 5.05
N SER A 198 -18.55 15.87 4.34
CA SER A 198 -17.94 14.68 4.96
C SER A 198 -16.42 14.86 5.08
N GLY A 199 -15.83 14.60 6.25
CA GLY A 199 -14.39 14.59 6.48
C GLY A 199 -13.88 13.16 6.49
N LEU A 200 -12.95 12.84 5.60
CA LEU A 200 -12.32 11.51 5.51
C LEU A 200 -11.06 11.46 6.39
N CYS A 201 -11.22 11.56 7.70
CA CYS A 201 -10.14 11.42 8.69
C CYS A 201 -10.31 10.11 9.48
N GLY A 202 -9.53 9.92 10.56
CA GLY A 202 -9.62 8.75 11.41
C GLY A 202 -11.05 8.38 11.82
N GLY A 203 -11.40 7.10 11.65
CA GLY A 203 -12.74 6.56 11.88
C GLY A 203 -13.63 6.52 10.63
N ALA A 204 -13.17 7.04 9.49
CA ALA A 204 -13.85 6.91 8.21
C ALA A 204 -13.76 5.48 7.63
N TYR A 205 -14.75 5.08 6.84
CA TYR A 205 -14.73 3.87 6.04
C TYR A 205 -14.56 4.16 4.54
N PHE A 206 -13.97 3.20 3.85
CA PHE A 206 -13.66 3.24 2.44
C PHE A 206 -14.04 1.90 1.81
N ARG A 207 -14.84 1.90 0.74
CA ARG A 207 -15.00 0.70 -0.09
C ARG A 207 -13.65 0.37 -0.71
N ARG A 208 -13.17 -0.87 -0.55
CA ARG A 208 -11.84 -1.28 -1.04
C ARG A 208 -11.65 -0.98 -2.52
N GLU A 209 -12.64 -1.27 -3.35
CA GLU A 209 -12.63 -0.98 -4.78
C GLU A 209 -12.47 0.51 -5.09
N ALA A 210 -13.05 1.38 -4.27
CA ALA A 210 -12.90 2.82 -4.43
C ALA A 210 -11.47 3.27 -4.15
N VAL A 211 -10.83 2.70 -3.12
CA VAL A 211 -9.42 2.96 -2.81
C VAL A 211 -8.53 2.51 -3.96
N LEU A 212 -8.70 1.27 -4.43
CA LEU A 212 -7.87 0.71 -5.50
C LEU A 212 -8.00 1.46 -6.83
N ASP A 213 -9.20 1.97 -7.15
CA ASP A 213 -9.43 2.82 -8.33
C ASP A 213 -8.89 4.23 -8.09
N ALA A 214 -9.40 4.96 -7.10
CA ALA A 214 -9.15 6.39 -7.01
C ALA A 214 -7.71 6.73 -6.59
N LEU A 215 -7.08 5.89 -5.77
CA LEU A 215 -5.75 6.14 -5.23
C LEU A 215 -4.63 5.43 -6.00
N SER A 216 -4.91 4.80 -7.15
CA SER A 216 -3.87 4.33 -8.06
C SER A 216 -3.02 5.49 -8.57
N ASP A 217 -1.73 5.28 -8.77
CA ASP A 217 -0.79 6.31 -9.23
C ASP A 217 -1.30 7.03 -10.50
N GLU A 218 -1.85 6.29 -11.46
CA GLU A 218 -2.35 6.82 -12.72
C GLU A 218 -3.57 7.74 -12.54
N ASN A 219 -4.54 7.33 -11.72
CA ASN A 219 -5.74 8.14 -11.47
C ASN A 219 -5.43 9.36 -10.61
N MET A 220 -4.49 9.24 -9.67
CA MET A 220 -4.05 10.35 -8.84
C MET A 220 -3.42 11.46 -9.68
N MET A 221 -2.72 11.11 -10.76
CA MET A 221 -2.08 12.07 -11.67
C MET A 221 -3.04 12.70 -12.68
N LYS A 222 -4.29 12.26 -12.77
CA LYS A 222 -5.33 12.93 -13.57
C LYS A 222 -5.85 14.21 -12.91
N LEU A 223 -5.59 14.38 -11.61
CA LEU A 223 -5.91 15.59 -10.88
C LEU A 223 -4.83 16.63 -11.12
N ASP A 224 -5.27 17.84 -11.46
CA ASP A 224 -4.42 19.01 -11.57
C ASP A 224 -4.21 19.60 -10.18
N TRP A 225 -3.29 18.99 -9.44
CA TRP A 225 -2.92 19.40 -8.08
C TRP A 225 -2.37 20.83 -8.03
N ASN A 226 -1.78 21.32 -9.13
CA ASN A 226 -1.32 22.70 -9.22
C ASN A 226 -2.51 23.66 -9.32
N TYR A 227 -3.51 23.37 -10.14
CA TYR A 227 -4.75 24.12 -10.20
C TYR A 227 -5.50 24.09 -8.86
N LEU A 228 -5.62 22.92 -8.23
CA LEU A 228 -6.27 22.79 -6.93
C LEU A 228 -5.54 23.60 -5.86
N GLY A 229 -4.21 23.48 -5.76
CA GLY A 229 -3.38 24.26 -4.84
C GLY A 229 -3.39 25.77 -5.13
N ASP A 230 -3.57 26.18 -6.39
CA ASP A 230 -3.65 27.60 -6.74
C ASP A 230 -4.97 28.23 -6.30
N ARG A 231 -6.07 27.47 -6.43
CA ARG A 231 -7.45 27.94 -6.23
C ARG A 231 -7.96 27.73 -4.81
N LEU A 232 -7.35 26.82 -4.05
CA LEU A 232 -7.70 26.48 -2.68
C LEU A 232 -6.60 26.92 -1.70
N SER A 233 -6.78 26.61 -0.43
CA SER A 233 -5.72 26.73 0.58
C SER A 233 -4.71 25.58 0.41
N LYS A 234 -3.55 25.73 1.07
CA LYS A 234 -2.55 24.65 1.20
C LYS A 234 -3.08 23.38 1.86
N GLU A 235 -4.24 23.44 2.52
CA GLU A 235 -4.90 22.28 3.13
C GLU A 235 -5.27 21.20 2.11
N ILE A 236 -5.36 21.54 0.82
CA ILE A 236 -5.58 20.55 -0.23
C ILE A 236 -4.54 19.43 -0.28
N PHE A 237 -3.35 19.66 0.26
CA PHE A 237 -2.29 18.66 0.33
C PHE A 237 -2.31 17.84 1.64
N SER A 238 -3.17 18.18 2.60
CA SER A 238 -3.41 17.28 3.73
C SER A 238 -4.21 16.07 3.27
N SER A 239 -3.83 14.87 3.72
CA SER A 239 -4.51 13.60 3.40
C SER A 239 -6.04 13.68 3.58
N ASP A 240 -6.50 14.21 4.71
CA ASP A 240 -7.93 14.35 5.07
C ASP A 240 -8.74 15.13 4.02
N PHE A 241 -8.13 16.14 3.40
CA PHE A 241 -8.76 16.99 2.41
C PHE A 241 -8.55 16.44 1.00
N ALA A 242 -7.35 15.97 0.71
CA ALA A 242 -6.97 15.50 -0.61
C ALA A 242 -7.79 14.27 -1.04
N MET A 243 -8.07 13.35 -0.11
CA MET A 243 -8.90 12.16 -0.37
C MET A 243 -10.26 12.53 -0.95
N GLN A 244 -10.90 13.58 -0.43
CA GLN A 244 -12.23 14.00 -0.89
C GLN A 244 -12.24 14.35 -2.39
N TYR A 245 -11.21 15.06 -2.86
CA TYR A 245 -11.06 15.36 -4.28
C TYR A 245 -10.70 14.12 -5.10
N ALA A 246 -9.81 13.26 -4.59
CA ALA A 246 -9.40 12.03 -5.27
C ALA A 246 -10.60 11.10 -5.57
N PHE A 247 -11.40 10.82 -4.56
CA PHE A 247 -12.57 9.95 -4.70
C PHE A 247 -13.69 10.60 -5.51
N ALA A 248 -14.02 11.86 -5.23
CA ALA A 248 -15.10 12.55 -5.93
C ALA A 248 -14.78 12.77 -7.42
N ALA A 249 -13.52 13.05 -7.78
CA ALA A 249 -13.11 13.24 -9.18
C ALA A 249 -13.16 11.94 -9.99
N ARG A 250 -13.23 10.79 -9.32
CA ARG A 250 -13.50 9.49 -9.93
C ARG A 250 -14.98 9.12 -9.87
N GLY A 251 -15.84 9.96 -9.30
CA GLY A 251 -17.27 9.74 -9.23
C GLY A 251 -17.70 8.71 -8.19
N TRP A 252 -16.92 8.52 -7.12
CA TRP A 252 -17.32 7.71 -5.97
C TRP A 252 -18.19 8.52 -5.00
N ARG A 253 -19.23 7.91 -4.44
CA ARG A 253 -20.14 8.59 -3.51
C ARG A 253 -19.52 8.64 -2.12
N ILE A 254 -19.43 9.84 -1.57
CA ILE A 254 -18.93 10.11 -0.21
C ILE A 254 -20.10 10.69 0.58
N GLU A 255 -20.39 10.17 1.76
CA GLU A 255 -21.43 10.71 2.65
C GLU A 255 -20.95 10.65 4.11
N PRO A 256 -21.46 11.50 5.02
CA PRO A 256 -21.23 11.29 6.44
C PRO A 256 -21.63 9.89 6.89
N TRP A 257 -20.82 9.28 7.74
CA TRP A 257 -21.12 7.99 8.34
C TRP A 257 -21.55 8.17 9.79
N GLU A 258 -22.77 7.75 10.09
CA GLU A 258 -23.35 7.87 11.45
C GLU A 258 -22.61 7.05 12.52
N GLU A 259 -21.72 6.14 12.12
CA GLU A 259 -20.85 5.39 13.02
C GLU A 259 -19.54 6.10 13.36
N THR A 260 -19.33 7.30 12.82
CA THR A 260 -18.19 8.15 13.19
C THR A 260 -18.70 9.42 13.85
N ALA A 261 -18.17 9.74 15.03
CA ALA A 261 -18.52 10.94 15.77
C ALA A 261 -17.29 11.80 16.10
N GLN A 262 -17.43 13.13 16.01
CA GLN A 262 -16.41 14.08 16.40
C GLN A 262 -16.60 14.46 17.87
N MET A 263 -15.58 14.26 18.68
CA MET A 263 -15.53 14.67 20.08
C MET A 263 -14.81 16.00 20.21
N ASP A 264 -15.33 16.92 21.03
CA ASP A 264 -14.73 18.24 21.27
C ASP A 264 -14.43 18.54 22.73
N LYS A 265 -15.40 18.59 23.63
CA LYS A 265 -15.26 19.07 25.02
C LYS A 265 -15.78 18.05 26.00
N HIS A 266 -16.84 17.33 25.64
CA HIS A 266 -17.49 16.37 26.51
C HIS A 266 -17.13 14.93 26.11
N PRO A 267 -16.85 14.03 27.07
CA PRO A 267 -16.52 12.63 26.77
C PRO A 267 -17.67 11.83 26.15
N ASP A 268 -18.90 12.22 26.46
CA ASP A 268 -20.12 11.47 26.07
C ASP A 268 -21.07 12.25 25.15
N GLU A 269 -20.73 13.50 24.82
CA GLU A 269 -21.54 14.32 23.92
C GLU A 269 -20.69 14.71 22.71
N PRO A 270 -20.89 14.05 21.56
CA PRO A 270 -20.15 14.40 20.36
C PRO A 270 -20.60 15.75 19.84
N LEU A 271 -19.66 16.52 19.29
CA LEU A 271 -19.92 17.75 18.54
C LEU A 271 -20.74 17.45 17.27
N THR A 272 -20.41 16.36 16.57
CA THR A 272 -21.16 15.85 15.41
C THR A 272 -21.18 14.32 15.41
N GLY A 273 -22.22 13.73 14.82
CA GLY A 273 -22.42 12.27 14.78
C GLY A 273 -23.25 11.74 15.95
N ALA A 274 -23.52 10.44 15.95
CA ALA A 274 -24.37 9.80 16.96
C ALA A 274 -23.60 9.56 18.28
N LYS A 275 -24.28 9.72 19.44
CA LYS A 275 -23.70 9.40 20.77
C LYS A 275 -23.21 7.93 20.86
N ASP A 276 -23.88 7.06 20.12
CA ASP A 276 -23.65 5.62 20.10
C ASP A 276 -22.84 5.14 18.88
N ALA A 277 -22.15 6.07 18.20
CA ALA A 277 -21.25 5.77 17.10
C ALA A 277 -20.13 4.79 17.51
N ALA A 278 -19.84 3.82 16.65
CA ALA A 278 -18.77 2.84 16.88
C ALA A 278 -17.38 3.47 16.96
N PHE A 279 -17.13 4.56 16.22
CA PHE A 279 -15.83 5.22 16.14
C PHE A 279 -15.94 6.67 16.61
N ARG A 280 -15.04 7.05 17.52
CA ARG A 280 -14.93 8.43 18.00
C ARG A 280 -13.59 9.02 17.58
N HIS A 281 -13.62 10.21 17.00
CA HIS A 281 -12.47 10.99 16.58
C HIS A 281 -12.35 12.25 17.45
N TYR A 282 -11.16 12.54 17.97
CA TYR A 282 -10.96 13.59 18.97
C TYR A 282 -10.20 14.78 18.39
N CYS A 283 -10.75 16.00 18.51
CA CYS A 283 -10.06 17.19 18.03
C CYS A 283 -8.81 17.47 18.88
N ALA A 284 -7.88 18.26 18.32
CA ALA A 284 -6.77 18.83 19.10
C ALA A 284 -7.24 19.73 20.26
N CYS A 285 -8.47 20.23 20.20
CA CYS A 285 -9.10 21.04 21.22
C CYS A 285 -9.67 20.27 22.43
N TYR A 286 -9.55 18.94 22.45
CA TYR A 286 -10.17 18.12 23.47
C TYR A 286 -9.55 18.32 24.86
N PRO A 287 -10.34 18.55 25.94
CA PRO A 287 -9.81 18.77 27.27
C PRO A 287 -8.92 17.62 27.74
N GLY A 288 -7.69 17.97 28.15
CA GLY A 288 -6.67 16.98 28.52
C GLY A 288 -5.94 16.36 27.32
N GLY A 289 -6.25 16.76 26.08
CA GLY A 289 -5.65 16.22 24.86
C GLY A 289 -6.37 14.98 24.33
N LYS A 290 -5.87 14.44 23.21
CA LYS A 290 -6.42 13.24 22.56
C LYS A 290 -6.22 12.03 23.50
N PRO A 291 -7.27 11.28 23.91
CA PRO A 291 -7.20 10.34 25.04
C PRO A 291 -6.10 9.29 24.95
N THR A 292 -5.89 8.77 23.74
CA THR A 292 -4.91 7.72 23.41
C THR A 292 -3.46 8.21 23.41
N TYR A 293 -3.21 9.48 23.09
CA TYR A 293 -1.87 10.08 23.10
C TYR A 293 -1.30 10.24 24.51
N ASN A 294 -2.16 10.30 25.53
CA ASN A 294 -1.74 10.42 26.92
C ASN A 294 -1.49 9.06 27.60
N MET A 295 -1.69 7.96 26.87
CA MET A 295 -1.50 6.63 27.42
C MET A 295 -0.01 6.35 27.65
N LYS A 296 0.28 5.74 28.80
CA LYS A 296 1.63 5.22 29.07
C LYS A 296 1.73 3.80 28.55
N VAL A 297 2.87 3.48 27.93
CA VAL A 297 3.20 2.11 27.55
C VAL A 297 3.29 1.26 28.82
N ALA A 298 2.60 0.13 28.85
CA ALA A 298 2.77 -0.83 29.94
C ALA A 298 4.15 -1.48 29.84
N LYS A 299 4.82 -1.74 30.97
CA LYS A 299 6.17 -2.34 30.97
C LYS A 299 6.27 -3.63 30.15
N ALA A 300 5.22 -4.47 30.17
CA ALA A 300 5.18 -5.72 29.40
C ALA A 300 5.09 -5.49 27.87
N ASP A 301 4.62 -4.31 27.46
CA ASP A 301 4.38 -3.93 26.06
C ASP A 301 5.57 -3.17 25.45
N GLU A 302 6.56 -2.75 26.24
CA GLU A 302 7.80 -2.10 25.74
C GLU A 302 8.54 -2.96 24.71
N ARG A 303 8.39 -4.29 24.79
CA ARG A 303 8.99 -5.24 23.84
C ARG A 303 8.29 -5.27 22.48
N LEU A 304 7.09 -4.70 22.34
CA LEU A 304 6.24 -4.82 21.15
C LEU A 304 6.58 -3.83 20.05
N PHE A 305 7.43 -2.84 20.35
CA PHE A 305 7.91 -1.87 19.38
C PHE A 305 9.40 -1.59 19.56
N ARG A 306 9.99 -0.95 18.57
CA ARG A 306 11.35 -0.38 18.64
C ARG A 306 11.43 0.84 17.72
N ASN A 307 12.53 1.56 17.80
CA ASN A 307 12.79 2.63 16.83
C ASN A 307 12.89 2.04 15.41
N GLY A 308 12.23 2.66 14.42
CA GLY A 308 12.24 2.21 13.03
C GLY A 308 13.60 2.30 12.35
N GLY A 309 14.58 2.97 12.95
CA GLY A 309 15.94 3.05 12.42
C GLY A 309 16.12 4.11 11.33
N TYR A 310 15.05 4.80 10.92
CA TYR A 310 15.18 6.02 10.15
C TYR A 310 15.68 7.14 11.05
N GLN A 311 16.99 7.37 11.00
CA GLN A 311 17.55 8.61 11.50
C GLN A 311 17.18 9.70 10.51
N MET A 312 16.08 10.40 10.77
CA MET A 312 15.93 11.72 10.16
C MET A 312 17.11 12.54 10.67
N THR A 313 17.95 13.01 9.73
CA THR A 313 18.95 14.02 10.04
C THR A 313 18.22 15.10 10.83
N SER A 314 18.62 15.28 12.08
CA SER A 314 17.89 16.00 13.14
C SER A 314 17.79 17.51 12.90
N GLY A 315 17.71 17.92 11.64
CA GLY A 315 17.41 19.27 11.25
C GLY A 315 16.00 19.65 11.70
N PRO A 316 15.78 20.92 12.05
CA PRO A 316 14.48 21.45 12.52
C PRO A 316 13.33 21.27 11.52
N TYR A 317 13.62 20.83 10.29
CA TYR A 317 12.65 20.65 9.20
C TYR A 317 12.10 19.23 9.07
N SER A 318 12.68 18.23 9.76
CA SER A 318 12.20 16.84 9.76
C SER A 318 10.81 16.67 10.38
N ALA A 319 10.35 17.63 11.19
CA ALA A 319 8.99 17.70 11.71
C ALA A 319 8.15 18.82 11.05
N SER A 320 8.63 19.42 9.95
CA SER A 320 7.94 20.56 9.36
C SER A 320 6.56 20.14 8.85
N VAL A 321 5.52 20.86 9.24
CA VAL A 321 4.14 20.71 8.72
C VAL A 321 4.00 21.25 7.29
N CYS A 322 5.07 21.16 6.51
CA CYS A 322 5.10 21.69 5.18
C CYS A 322 4.21 20.86 4.28
N GLN A 323 3.25 21.52 3.61
CA GLN A 323 2.31 20.86 2.70
C GLN A 323 2.82 20.81 1.24
N VAL A 324 3.89 21.56 0.94
CA VAL A 324 4.40 21.83 -0.42
C VAL A 324 5.91 21.53 -0.50
N CYS A 325 6.34 20.50 0.22
CA CYS A 325 7.75 20.11 0.36
C CYS A 325 8.07 18.69 -0.10
N TYR A 326 7.08 17.92 -0.56
CA TYR A 326 7.34 16.55 -0.99
C TYR A 326 7.77 16.53 -2.46
N ASN A 327 8.84 15.78 -2.74
CA ASN A 327 9.34 15.49 -4.07
C ASN A 327 9.70 14.00 -4.16
N SER A 328 9.09 13.27 -5.08
CA SER A 328 9.29 11.81 -5.19
C SER A 328 10.70 11.44 -5.66
N SER A 329 11.32 12.23 -6.54
CA SER A 329 12.72 12.02 -6.94
C SER A 329 13.66 12.17 -5.75
N ARG A 330 13.40 13.15 -4.88
CA ARG A 330 14.16 13.33 -3.64
C ARG A 330 13.92 12.18 -2.65
N TYR A 331 12.68 11.70 -2.55
CA TYR A 331 12.35 10.51 -1.77
C TYR A 331 13.14 9.27 -2.24
N LEU A 332 13.16 9.00 -3.55
CA LEU A 332 13.97 7.91 -4.12
C LEU A 332 15.46 8.08 -3.85
N GLN A 333 15.98 9.30 -3.98
CA GLN A 333 17.40 9.57 -3.72
C GLN A 333 17.77 9.31 -2.25
N LEU A 334 16.89 9.67 -1.31
CA LEU A 334 17.14 9.48 0.12
C LEU A 334 17.03 8.02 0.55
N TRP A 335 16.08 7.27 -0.02
CA TRP A 335 15.70 5.95 0.49
C TRP A 335 16.03 4.80 -0.46
N GLY A 336 16.50 5.07 -1.67
CA GLY A 336 16.84 4.07 -2.68
C GLY A 336 15.65 3.28 -3.22
N SER A 337 14.41 3.69 -2.92
CA SER A 337 13.20 2.95 -3.29
C SER A 337 11.98 3.86 -3.43
N ALA A 338 11.10 3.53 -4.37
CA ALA A 338 9.75 4.08 -4.50
C ALA A 338 8.73 3.42 -3.55
N ARG A 339 9.15 2.40 -2.77
CA ARG A 339 8.24 1.72 -1.84
C ARG A 339 7.60 2.72 -0.89
N CYS A 340 6.30 2.57 -0.64
CA CYS A 340 5.49 3.48 0.18
C CYS A 340 5.31 4.90 -0.37
N THR A 341 5.57 5.12 -1.65
CA THR A 341 5.27 6.38 -2.33
C THR A 341 4.84 6.15 -3.78
N ASN A 342 4.21 7.14 -4.42
CA ASN A 342 3.78 6.98 -5.82
C ASN A 342 4.99 6.86 -6.73
N SER A 343 4.93 5.95 -7.71
CA SER A 343 6.00 5.81 -8.70
C SER A 343 5.99 6.97 -9.71
N ILE A 344 4.81 7.56 -9.95
CA ILE A 344 4.69 8.68 -10.89
C ILE A 344 5.03 9.99 -10.17
N PRO A 345 6.10 10.69 -10.58
CA PRO A 345 6.49 11.95 -9.97
C PRO A 345 5.45 13.05 -10.24
N PHE A 346 5.19 13.85 -9.21
CA PHE A 346 4.42 15.08 -9.31
C PHE A 346 5.31 16.30 -9.12
N GLN A 347 5.15 17.31 -9.99
CA GLN A 347 5.90 18.55 -9.92
C GLN A 347 5.01 19.71 -9.50
N LEU A 348 5.40 20.36 -8.42
CA LEU A 348 4.80 21.61 -7.96
C LEU A 348 5.18 22.75 -8.91
N SER A 349 4.20 23.57 -9.26
CA SER A 349 4.40 24.76 -10.08
C SER A 349 5.25 25.80 -9.35
N GLU A 350 6.04 26.57 -10.11
CA GLU A 350 6.83 27.70 -9.58
C GLU A 350 5.96 28.68 -8.78
N LYS A 351 4.73 28.91 -9.24
CA LYS A 351 3.77 29.78 -8.56
C LYS A 351 3.45 29.30 -7.14
N LEU A 352 3.23 27.99 -6.96
CA LEU A 352 2.95 27.41 -5.65
C LEU A 352 4.20 27.37 -4.77
N LEU A 353 5.35 26.99 -5.34
CA LEU A 353 6.62 26.99 -4.63
C LEU A 353 6.97 28.39 -4.14
N LYS A 354 6.89 29.42 -4.99
CA LYS A 354 7.10 30.82 -4.60
C LYS A 354 6.13 31.29 -3.52
N ARG A 355 4.86 30.86 -3.59
CA ARG A 355 3.83 31.24 -2.60
C ARG A 355 4.12 30.66 -1.22
N HIS A 356 4.55 29.40 -1.15
CA HIS A 356 4.71 28.67 0.10
C HIS A 356 6.14 28.65 0.65
N HIS A 357 7.12 28.85 -0.23
CA HIS A 357 8.55 28.83 0.04
C HIS A 357 9.27 29.97 -0.71
N PRO A 358 8.90 31.24 -0.46
CA PRO A 358 9.54 32.39 -1.11
C PRO A 358 11.04 32.49 -0.78
N ASP A 359 11.48 31.89 0.32
CA ASP A 359 12.87 31.84 0.74
C ASP A 359 13.75 30.99 -0.20
N LEU A 360 13.18 30.02 -0.92
CA LEU A 360 13.93 29.22 -1.91
C LEU A 360 14.45 30.05 -3.10
N GLU A 361 13.94 31.26 -3.31
CA GLU A 361 14.47 32.18 -4.32
C GLU A 361 15.79 32.84 -3.89
N THR A 362 16.03 32.93 -2.58
CA THR A 362 17.11 33.76 -2.01
C THR A 362 18.04 33.00 -1.08
N LYS A 363 17.68 31.78 -0.67
CA LYS A 363 18.43 30.98 0.30
C LYS A 363 18.65 29.56 -0.21
N PRO A 364 19.75 28.91 0.21
CA PRO A 364 19.94 27.49 -0.02
C PRO A 364 18.78 26.69 0.58
N CYS A 365 18.38 25.63 -0.11
CA CYS A 365 17.33 24.75 0.35
C CYS A 365 17.70 24.09 1.68
N ASN A 366 16.76 24.10 2.63
CA ASN A 366 16.85 23.39 3.91
C ASN A 366 15.71 22.39 4.11
N LEU A 367 14.98 22.11 3.03
CA LEU A 367 13.83 21.22 2.97
C LEU A 367 14.29 19.91 2.36
N ASP A 368 14.75 18.99 3.21
CA ASP A 368 15.38 17.74 2.79
C ASP A 368 14.51 16.90 1.83
N TRP A 369 13.17 17.02 1.94
CA TRP A 369 12.21 16.33 1.08
C TRP A 369 11.94 17.02 -0.26
N LEU A 370 12.31 18.29 -0.41
CA LEU A 370 12.02 19.09 -1.60
C LEU A 370 13.26 19.23 -2.49
N CYS A 371 14.43 19.42 -1.89
CA CYS A 371 15.69 19.68 -2.57
C CYS A 371 16.91 19.24 -1.75
N GLU A 372 18.07 19.23 -2.40
CA GLU A 372 19.34 18.93 -1.74
C GLU A 372 19.73 20.07 -0.78
N THR A 373 19.96 19.69 0.48
CA THR A 373 20.32 20.61 1.56
C THR A 373 21.57 21.42 1.23
N GLY A 374 21.50 22.74 1.41
CA GLY A 374 22.64 23.63 1.18
C GLY A 374 22.89 24.02 -0.29
N LYS A 375 22.07 23.54 -1.24
CA LYS A 375 22.13 23.99 -2.63
C LYS A 375 21.09 25.09 -2.90
N MET A 376 21.49 26.13 -3.63
CA MET A 376 20.55 27.10 -4.21
C MET A 376 19.68 26.37 -5.24
N ARG A 377 18.40 26.70 -5.28
CA ARG A 377 17.55 26.26 -6.38
C ARG A 377 17.98 27.01 -7.64
N GLY A 378 18.68 26.31 -8.54
CA GLY A 378 19.09 26.92 -9.81
C GLY A 378 17.85 27.40 -10.59
N PRO A 379 17.89 28.58 -11.23
CA PRO A 379 16.84 28.99 -12.16
C PRO A 379 16.82 27.97 -13.30
N GLY A 380 15.77 27.17 -13.38
CA GLY A 380 15.68 26.11 -14.39
C GLY A 380 16.42 24.82 -14.02
N VAL A 381 16.44 24.42 -12.73
CA VAL A 381 16.41 22.96 -12.48
C VAL A 381 15.04 22.51 -12.95
N ASP A 382 14.97 22.26 -14.26
CA ASP A 382 13.94 21.50 -14.92
C ASP A 382 14.04 20.11 -14.32
N VAL A 383 13.45 19.94 -13.14
CA VAL A 383 13.05 18.63 -12.62
C VAL A 383 11.89 18.20 -13.50
N SER A 384 12.13 18.09 -14.80
CA SER A 384 11.43 17.11 -15.58
C SER A 384 11.56 15.85 -14.76
N ALA A 385 10.45 15.45 -14.15
CA ALA A 385 10.22 14.07 -13.85
C ALA A 385 10.91 13.28 -14.95
N PRO A 386 11.83 12.35 -14.64
CA PRO A 386 12.12 11.36 -15.64
C PRO A 386 10.75 10.73 -15.92
N THR A 387 10.14 11.15 -17.03
CA THR A 387 9.55 10.21 -17.97
C THR A 387 10.50 9.02 -17.95
N PRO A 388 10.05 7.75 -17.93
CA PRO A 388 10.93 6.63 -18.22
C PRO A 388 11.55 6.90 -19.60
N SER A 389 12.60 7.70 -19.56
CA SER A 389 13.51 8.05 -20.59
C SER A 389 14.28 6.77 -20.58
N ILE A 390 13.91 5.90 -21.51
CA ILE A 390 14.91 5.10 -22.17
C ILE A 390 16.00 6.12 -22.51
N ASP A 391 17.00 6.24 -21.63
CA ASP A 391 18.19 7.00 -21.93
C ASP A 391 18.65 6.40 -23.26
N PRO A 392 18.76 7.18 -24.35
CA PRO A 392 19.18 6.65 -25.64
C PRO A 392 20.54 5.94 -25.55
N GLN A 393 21.29 6.14 -24.47
CA GLN A 393 22.55 5.47 -24.14
C GLN A 393 22.42 4.30 -23.13
N ALA A 394 21.28 4.13 -22.45
CA ALA A 394 21.04 3.03 -21.54
C ALA A 394 20.84 1.73 -22.32
N LYS A 395 21.88 0.90 -22.32
CA LYS A 395 21.88 -0.42 -22.98
C LYS A 395 20.89 -1.41 -22.35
N TYR A 396 20.55 -1.23 -21.07
CA TYR A 396 19.70 -2.15 -20.31
C TYR A 396 18.65 -1.41 -19.47
N LEU A 397 17.46 -2.00 -19.37
CA LEU A 397 16.30 -1.52 -18.62
C LEU A 397 15.91 -2.58 -17.59
N MET A 398 15.78 -2.20 -16.32
CA MET A 398 15.14 -3.04 -15.31
C MET A 398 13.65 -2.71 -15.27
N VAL A 399 12.79 -3.70 -15.53
CA VAL A 399 11.34 -3.52 -15.52
C VAL A 399 10.87 -3.34 -14.08
N GLU A 400 10.17 -2.23 -13.77
CA GLU A 400 9.79 -1.89 -12.38
C GLU A 400 8.63 -2.74 -11.82
N GLN A 401 7.74 -3.21 -12.70
CA GLN A 401 6.61 -4.06 -12.33
C GLN A 401 6.95 -5.54 -12.61
N PRO A 402 6.38 -6.48 -11.84
CA PRO A 402 6.44 -7.89 -12.18
C PRO A 402 5.94 -8.10 -13.61
N SER A 403 6.72 -8.80 -14.44
CA SER A 403 6.34 -9.12 -15.81
C SER A 403 7.05 -10.39 -16.27
N ALA A 404 6.36 -11.19 -17.08
CA ALA A 404 6.94 -12.34 -17.76
C ALA A 404 7.69 -11.96 -19.06
N SER A 405 7.48 -10.74 -19.56
CA SER A 405 8.02 -10.28 -20.85
C SER A 405 8.55 -8.85 -20.80
N CYS A 406 9.52 -8.56 -21.65
CA CYS A 406 10.04 -7.20 -21.83
C CYS A 406 9.00 -6.28 -22.48
N PRO A 407 8.95 -4.99 -22.09
CA PRO A 407 8.03 -4.02 -22.70
C PRO A 407 8.40 -3.74 -24.17
N PRO A 408 7.45 -3.23 -24.98
CA PRO A 408 7.72 -2.86 -26.38
C PRO A 408 8.94 -1.96 -26.54
N GLY A 409 9.74 -2.18 -27.59
CA GLY A 409 11.00 -1.45 -27.84
C GLY A 409 12.21 -1.98 -27.05
N THR A 410 12.04 -3.09 -26.32
CA THR A 410 13.13 -3.78 -25.62
C THR A 410 13.06 -5.29 -25.88
N LYS A 411 14.18 -5.99 -25.69
CA LYS A 411 14.31 -7.44 -25.86
C LYS A 411 14.76 -8.11 -24.58
N SER A 412 14.32 -9.35 -24.36
CA SER A 412 14.86 -10.17 -23.28
C SER A 412 16.34 -10.47 -23.55
N LEU A 413 17.11 -10.63 -22.48
CA LEU A 413 18.48 -11.13 -22.56
C LEU A 413 18.42 -12.64 -22.68
N GLU A 414 19.16 -13.21 -23.63
CA GLU A 414 19.03 -14.62 -24.04
C GLU A 414 20.17 -15.51 -23.56
N SER A 415 21.15 -14.96 -22.82
CA SER A 415 22.25 -15.74 -22.25
C SER A 415 22.75 -15.21 -20.91
N VAL A 416 23.41 -16.10 -20.15
CA VAL A 416 24.17 -15.76 -18.94
C VAL A 416 25.17 -14.62 -19.20
N GLY A 417 25.86 -14.64 -20.35
CA GLY A 417 26.84 -13.62 -20.71
C GLY A 417 26.22 -12.22 -20.88
N GLU A 418 25.04 -12.14 -21.48
CA GLU A 418 24.29 -10.88 -21.58
C GLU A 418 23.81 -10.41 -20.21
N CYS A 419 23.32 -11.31 -19.36
CA CYS A 419 22.89 -10.99 -18.00
C CYS A 419 24.06 -10.51 -17.12
N LYS A 420 25.25 -11.11 -17.27
CA LYS A 420 26.49 -10.68 -16.62
C LYS A 420 26.89 -9.27 -17.02
N ALA A 421 26.82 -8.96 -18.33
CA ALA A 421 27.11 -7.63 -18.83
C ALA A 421 26.09 -6.59 -18.33
N ALA A 422 24.82 -6.97 -18.21
CA ALA A 422 23.78 -6.13 -17.63
C ALA A 422 24.01 -5.88 -16.14
N ALA A 423 24.30 -6.92 -15.36
CA ALA A 423 24.60 -6.82 -13.93
C ALA A 423 25.79 -5.88 -13.67
N ALA A 424 26.89 -6.03 -14.42
CA ALA A 424 28.04 -5.14 -14.32
C ALA A 424 27.69 -3.68 -14.65
N LYS A 425 26.87 -3.46 -15.67
CA LYS A 425 26.46 -2.10 -16.10
C LYS A 425 25.51 -1.45 -15.09
N LEU A 426 24.63 -2.24 -14.47
CA LEU A 426 23.67 -1.82 -13.46
C LEU A 426 24.25 -1.86 -12.03
N GLN A 427 25.53 -2.20 -11.86
CA GLN A 427 26.24 -2.27 -10.58
C GLN A 427 25.64 -3.28 -9.58
N HIS A 428 25.16 -4.42 -10.08
CA HIS A 428 24.69 -5.54 -9.27
C HIS A 428 25.62 -6.76 -9.42
N SER A 429 25.65 -7.61 -8.40
CA SER A 429 26.33 -8.91 -8.46
C SER A 429 25.47 -9.94 -9.19
N LEU A 430 26.13 -10.92 -9.82
CA LEU A 430 25.47 -12.16 -10.21
C LEU A 430 25.42 -13.11 -9.01
N ALA A 431 24.24 -13.66 -8.74
CA ALA A 431 24.04 -14.70 -7.74
C ALA A 431 24.72 -16.02 -8.15
N TYR A 432 24.80 -16.27 -9.46
CA TYR A 432 25.28 -17.51 -10.04
C TYR A 432 26.06 -17.23 -11.34
N GLU A 433 27.13 -17.99 -11.57
CA GLU A 433 27.96 -17.89 -12.78
C GLU A 433 27.37 -18.65 -13.97
N ASP A 434 26.41 -19.55 -13.72
CA ASP A 434 25.74 -20.40 -14.71
C ASP A 434 24.23 -20.08 -14.79
N GLU A 435 23.54 -20.66 -15.77
CA GLU A 435 22.09 -20.59 -15.90
C GLU A 435 21.39 -21.40 -14.80
N ILE A 436 20.23 -20.90 -14.36
CA ILE A 436 19.38 -21.59 -13.39
C ILE A 436 18.01 -21.78 -13.98
N TYR A 437 17.43 -22.94 -13.72
CA TYR A 437 16.04 -23.22 -13.99
C TYR A 437 15.14 -22.85 -12.80
N GLN A 438 14.29 -21.83 -12.96
CA GLN A 438 13.21 -21.46 -12.04
C GLN A 438 11.89 -21.30 -12.81
N GLU A 439 11.02 -22.31 -12.76
CA GLU A 439 9.73 -22.33 -13.47
C GLU A 439 8.81 -21.15 -13.09
N ASN A 440 8.93 -20.65 -11.85
CA ASN A 440 8.06 -19.60 -11.33
C ASN A 440 8.64 -18.19 -11.46
N ASP A 441 9.79 -18.02 -12.11
CA ASP A 441 10.40 -16.72 -12.32
C ASP A 441 10.38 -16.35 -13.82
N PRO A 442 10.51 -15.06 -14.18
CA PRO A 442 10.52 -14.64 -15.57
C PRO A 442 11.70 -15.28 -16.32
N ARG A 443 11.53 -15.58 -17.61
CA ARG A 443 12.62 -16.09 -18.45
C ARG A 443 13.60 -14.97 -18.79
N GLY A 444 14.90 -15.26 -18.76
CA GLY A 444 15.97 -14.31 -19.11
C GLY A 444 16.69 -13.79 -17.88
N CYS A 445 17.19 -12.56 -17.94
CA CYS A 445 17.94 -11.98 -16.82
C CYS A 445 17.00 -11.41 -15.76
N VAL A 446 17.10 -11.92 -14.54
CA VAL A 446 16.18 -11.65 -13.43
C VAL A 446 16.92 -10.97 -12.28
N PHE A 447 16.38 -9.85 -11.80
CA PHE A 447 16.80 -9.20 -10.57
C PHE A 447 15.96 -9.68 -9.38
N ARG A 448 16.62 -10.05 -8.28
CA ARG A 448 16.00 -10.48 -7.03
C ARG A 448 15.95 -9.32 -6.05
N ALA A 449 14.80 -8.65 -5.97
CA ALA A 449 14.63 -7.48 -5.11
C ALA A 449 15.00 -7.71 -3.62
N PRO A 450 14.70 -8.88 -3.00
CA PRO A 450 15.09 -9.11 -1.60
C PRO A 450 16.60 -9.28 -1.40
N ASP A 451 17.30 -9.84 -2.39
CA ASP A 451 18.70 -10.25 -2.30
C ASP A 451 19.67 -9.23 -2.94
N ASN A 452 19.13 -8.28 -3.72
CA ASN A 452 19.85 -7.24 -4.44
C ASN A 452 20.91 -7.76 -5.43
N ASP A 453 20.62 -8.89 -6.08
CA ASP A 453 21.48 -9.50 -7.08
C ASP A 453 20.69 -9.96 -8.31
N MET A 454 21.42 -10.44 -9.32
CA MET A 454 20.86 -10.86 -10.60
C MET A 454 21.23 -12.30 -10.93
N TYR A 455 20.41 -12.98 -11.72
CA TYR A 455 20.75 -14.29 -12.29
C TYR A 455 20.06 -14.49 -13.63
N PHE A 456 20.52 -15.46 -14.42
CA PHE A 456 19.88 -15.83 -15.68
C PHE A 456 18.99 -17.05 -15.49
N ASN A 457 17.70 -16.91 -15.82
CA ASN A 457 16.70 -17.97 -15.77
C ASN A 457 16.46 -18.56 -17.17
N ASP A 458 16.74 -19.85 -17.34
CA ASP A 458 16.63 -20.56 -18.63
C ASP A 458 15.25 -21.20 -18.89
N ALA A 459 14.28 -20.99 -17.99
CA ALA A 459 12.94 -21.56 -18.10
C ALA A 459 12.29 -21.28 -19.47
N GLU A 460 11.66 -22.30 -20.08
CA GLU A 460 11.10 -22.20 -21.44
C GLU A 460 10.01 -21.11 -21.57
N GLU A 461 9.10 -21.03 -20.60
CA GLU A 461 7.88 -20.19 -20.61
C GLU A 461 7.77 -19.28 -19.37
N GLY A 462 8.89 -18.77 -18.83
CA GLY A 462 9.00 -18.11 -17.52
C GLY A 462 7.80 -17.25 -17.06
N ARG A 463 7.52 -17.26 -15.76
CA ARG A 463 6.29 -16.69 -15.16
C ARG A 463 6.52 -15.37 -14.45
N GLU A 464 5.47 -14.57 -14.35
CA GLU A 464 5.49 -13.37 -13.53
C GLU A 464 5.70 -13.72 -12.05
N ASN A 465 6.60 -13.01 -11.38
CA ASN A 465 6.86 -13.18 -9.96
C ASN A 465 6.99 -11.81 -9.27
N SER A 466 6.20 -11.61 -8.21
CA SER A 466 6.11 -10.34 -7.48
C SER A 466 7.41 -9.93 -6.79
N ALA A 467 8.29 -10.88 -6.49
CA ALA A 467 9.61 -10.66 -5.88
C ALA A 467 10.76 -10.58 -6.91
N ARG A 468 10.44 -10.60 -8.20
CA ARG A 468 11.41 -10.58 -9.31
C ARG A 468 11.15 -9.41 -10.24
N ARG A 469 12.20 -8.94 -10.90
CA ARG A 469 12.12 -7.92 -11.95
C ARG A 469 12.92 -8.41 -13.15
N LEU A 470 12.36 -8.25 -14.34
CA LEU A 470 13.04 -8.64 -15.57
C LEU A 470 14.02 -7.55 -15.99
N VAL A 471 15.18 -7.93 -16.52
CA VAL A 471 16.15 -7.01 -17.13
C VAL A 471 16.17 -7.22 -18.64
N CYS A 472 15.94 -6.14 -19.36
CA CYS A 472 15.76 -6.11 -20.80
C CYS A 472 16.86 -5.29 -21.47
N ARG A 473 17.22 -5.62 -22.72
CA ARG A 473 18.06 -4.78 -23.59
C ARG A 473 17.20 -3.80 -24.35
N VAL A 474 17.60 -2.53 -24.38
CA VAL A 474 16.96 -1.52 -25.24
C VAL A 474 17.37 -1.77 -26.69
N GLU A 475 16.40 -1.81 -27.61
CA GLU A 475 16.71 -1.90 -29.04
C GLU A 475 17.16 -0.54 -29.56
N SER A 476 18.39 -0.47 -30.09
CA SER A 476 18.99 0.73 -30.68
C SER A 476 18.61 0.92 -32.15
#